data_AF-A0A1B9AVC6-F1
#
_entry.id   AF-A0A1B9AVC6-F1
#
_cell.length_a   1.000
_cell.length_b   1.000
_cell.length_c   1.000
_cell.angle_alpha   90.00
_cell.angle_beta   90.00
_cell.angle_gamma   90.00
#
_symmetry.space_group_name_H-M   'P 1'
#
loop_
_entity.id
_entity.type
_entity.pdbx_description
1 polymer ?
#
loop_
_entity_poly.entity_id
_entity_poly.type
_entity_poly.pdbx_seq_one_letter_code
_entity_poly.pdbx_strand_id
1 'polypeptide(L)'
;MALNRRKKPQTGDKRVKLVTLFDPKSTISEQYRTIRTNIQFSSVDREIRSLMITSSGPAEGKSTTAANMAVVFAQTGKKVLLIDSDLRRPTVHYTFSLPNTYGLTNVLTKQIQFEEAIRETEVENLFIMTSGPIPPNPAELLGAATMNQLFETAYSHFDIVLFDTPPVLAVTDAQILANKCDGTLLVIYSGKTIIEQVTKAKELLEAAQGKLLGTVLNHKEIKGNDYYYYQYYGGK
;
A
#
# COMPACT_ATOMS: atom_id res chain seq x y z
N MET A 1 23.78 -48.01 0.04
CA MET A 1 23.90 -46.58 -0.34
C MET A 1 22.50 -45.97 -0.35
N ALA A 2 22.09 -45.31 0.72
CA ALA A 2 20.79 -44.64 0.81
C ALA A 2 20.98 -43.14 0.60
N LEU A 3 20.46 -42.63 -0.53
CA LEU A 3 20.50 -41.22 -0.90
C LEU A 3 19.57 -40.40 0.01
N ASN A 4 20.21 -39.58 0.84
CA ASN A 4 19.58 -38.66 1.77
C ASN A 4 18.98 -37.47 0.99
N ARG A 5 17.69 -37.54 0.62
CA ARG A 5 16.96 -36.40 0.03
C ARG A 5 16.63 -35.40 1.12
N ARG A 6 17.50 -34.42 1.32
CA ARG A 6 17.19 -33.19 2.07
C ARG A 6 16.02 -32.48 1.38
N LYS A 7 14.85 -32.46 2.02
CA LYS A 7 13.72 -31.61 1.63
C LYS A 7 14.17 -30.15 1.68
N LYS A 8 14.05 -29.45 0.56
CA LYS A 8 14.22 -27.98 0.49
C LYS A 8 13.17 -27.32 1.40
N PRO A 9 13.49 -26.22 2.09
CA PRO A 9 12.49 -25.46 2.84
C PRO A 9 11.44 -24.95 1.86
N GLN A 10 10.19 -25.26 2.14
CA GLN A 10 9.05 -24.80 1.36
C GLN A 10 8.96 -23.27 1.46
N THR A 11 8.71 -22.65 0.33
CA THR A 11 8.43 -21.23 0.11
C THR A 11 7.54 -20.65 1.21
N GLY A 12 8.02 -19.58 1.88
CA GLY A 12 7.26 -18.85 2.89
C GLY A 12 5.87 -18.47 2.38
N ASP A 13 4.86 -18.73 3.21
CA ASP A 13 3.46 -18.67 2.85
C ASP A 13 3.06 -17.25 2.40
N LYS A 14 2.58 -17.11 1.15
CA LYS A 14 2.06 -15.84 0.62
C LYS A 14 0.91 -15.28 1.48
N ARG A 15 0.25 -16.13 2.27
CA ARG A 15 -0.90 -15.80 3.13
C ARG A 15 -0.57 -14.83 4.28
N VAL A 16 0.68 -14.75 4.74
CA VAL A 16 1.05 -13.86 5.87
C VAL A 16 0.91 -12.37 5.52
N LYS A 17 0.88 -12.02 4.23
CA LYS A 17 0.83 -10.62 3.78
C LYS A 17 -0.52 -9.93 3.97
N LEU A 18 -1.62 -10.65 4.19
CA LEU A 18 -2.96 -10.09 4.40
C LEU A 18 -3.54 -10.52 5.75
N VAL A 19 -2.83 -10.20 6.83
CA VAL A 19 -3.25 -10.56 8.19
C VAL A 19 -4.63 -10.01 8.56
N THR A 20 -5.03 -8.86 8.02
CA THR A 20 -6.37 -8.28 8.25
C THR A 20 -7.51 -9.07 7.63
N LEU A 21 -7.21 -9.95 6.68
CA LEU A 21 -8.13 -10.89 6.07
C LEU A 21 -8.10 -12.26 6.76
N PHE A 22 -6.91 -12.83 6.92
CA PHE A 22 -6.75 -14.21 7.40
C PHE A 22 -6.78 -14.36 8.92
N ASP A 23 -6.42 -13.30 9.66
CA ASP A 23 -6.48 -13.25 11.11
C ASP A 23 -7.07 -11.90 11.57
N PRO A 24 -8.36 -11.65 11.29
CA PRO A 24 -9.01 -10.36 11.49
C PRO A 24 -9.09 -9.97 12.97
N LYS A 25 -8.98 -10.91 13.91
CA LYS A 25 -9.00 -10.65 15.35
C LYS A 25 -7.60 -10.49 15.97
N SER A 26 -6.54 -10.65 15.19
CA SER A 26 -5.19 -10.44 15.72
C SER A 26 -4.97 -9.00 16.19
N THR A 27 -4.05 -8.85 17.14
CA THR A 27 -3.50 -7.56 17.52
C THR A 27 -3.03 -6.75 16.30
N ILE A 28 -2.39 -7.40 15.33
CA ILE A 28 -1.84 -6.72 14.14
C ILE A 28 -2.99 -6.13 13.32
N SER A 29 -4.09 -6.86 13.16
CA SER A 29 -5.30 -6.37 12.51
C SER A 29 -5.90 -5.17 13.24
N GLU A 30 -5.94 -5.19 14.57
CA GLU A 30 -6.35 -4.03 15.38
C GLU A 30 -5.42 -2.82 15.22
N GLN A 31 -4.11 -3.02 15.03
CA GLN A 31 -3.21 -1.91 14.72
C GLN A 31 -3.55 -1.27 13.37
N TYR A 32 -3.90 -2.05 12.34
CA TYR A 32 -4.35 -1.48 11.07
C TYR A 32 -5.68 -0.72 11.21
N ARG A 33 -6.63 -1.19 12.04
CA ARG A 33 -7.87 -0.46 12.35
C ARG A 33 -7.61 0.85 13.10
N THR A 34 -6.62 0.85 13.99
CA THR A 34 -6.16 2.05 14.70
C THR A 34 -5.57 3.06 13.72
N ILE A 35 -4.71 2.61 12.79
CA ILE A 35 -4.15 3.46 11.73
C ILE A 35 -5.27 4.06 10.86
N ARG A 36 -6.24 3.26 10.41
CA ARG A 36 -7.40 3.72 9.65
C ARG A 36 -8.16 4.83 10.39
N THR A 37 -8.41 4.63 11.68
CA THR A 37 -9.12 5.60 12.53
C THR A 37 -8.32 6.90 12.69
N ASN A 38 -7.00 6.82 12.89
CA ASN A 38 -6.13 7.99 12.96
C ASN A 38 -6.11 8.78 11.65
N ILE A 39 -6.13 8.10 10.50
CA ILE A 39 -6.22 8.75 9.18
C ILE A 39 -7.54 9.53 9.07
N GLN A 40 -8.66 8.93 9.47
CA GLN A 40 -9.96 9.60 9.47
C GLN A 40 -9.98 10.84 10.37
N PHE A 41 -9.33 10.78 11.55
CA PHE A 41 -9.22 11.95 12.44
C PHE A 41 -8.22 13.01 11.98
N SER A 42 -7.24 12.64 11.14
CA SER A 42 -6.21 13.57 10.65
C SER A 42 -6.75 14.65 9.69
N SER A 43 -8.00 14.53 9.25
CA SER A 43 -8.63 15.45 8.32
C SER A 43 -10.03 15.83 8.80
N VAL A 44 -10.09 16.88 9.62
CA VAL A 44 -11.34 17.39 10.22
C VAL A 44 -12.23 18.08 9.19
N ASP A 45 -11.63 18.79 8.23
CA ASP A 45 -12.38 19.67 7.31
C ASP A 45 -12.62 19.05 5.92
N ARG A 46 -11.91 17.97 5.56
CA ARG A 46 -11.98 17.35 4.23
C ARG A 46 -11.84 15.85 4.30
N GLU A 47 -12.72 15.11 3.65
CA GLU A 47 -12.57 13.66 3.54
C GLU A 47 -11.33 13.29 2.70
N ILE A 48 -10.49 12.39 3.22
CA ILE A 48 -9.34 11.84 2.49
C ILE A 48 -9.87 10.80 1.50
N ARG A 49 -9.79 11.10 0.19
CA ARG A 49 -10.24 10.20 -0.88
C ARG A 49 -9.09 9.48 -1.58
N SER A 50 -7.86 9.96 -1.40
CA SER A 50 -6.66 9.25 -1.86
C SER A 50 -5.57 9.18 -0.79
N LEU A 51 -4.96 8.00 -0.67
CA LEU A 51 -3.90 7.73 0.29
C LEU A 51 -2.73 7.05 -0.39
N MET A 52 -1.57 7.71 -0.39
CA MET A 52 -0.32 7.13 -0.84
C MET A 52 0.37 6.38 0.29
N ILE A 53 0.89 5.19 0.01
CA ILE A 53 1.73 4.42 0.94
C ILE A 53 3.10 4.26 0.28
N THR A 54 4.12 4.78 0.95
CA THR A 54 5.52 4.72 0.50
C THR A 54 6.43 4.36 1.67
N SER A 55 7.75 4.32 1.42
CA SER A 55 8.76 4.07 2.44
C SER A 55 10.06 4.81 2.10
N SER A 56 10.99 4.91 3.05
CA SER A 56 12.30 5.50 2.77
C SER A 56 13.17 4.59 1.90
N GLY A 57 13.12 3.28 2.15
CA GLY A 57 13.94 2.27 1.50
C GLY A 57 13.14 1.05 1.01
N PRO A 58 13.77 0.19 0.18
CA PRO A 58 13.13 -1.04 -0.27
C PRO A 58 12.91 -2.02 0.88
N ALA A 59 11.88 -2.86 0.75
CA ALA A 59 11.55 -3.93 1.70
C ALA A 59 11.21 -3.47 3.14
N GLU A 60 10.70 -2.26 3.32
CA GLU A 60 10.19 -1.76 4.62
C GLU A 60 8.72 -2.15 4.89
N GLY A 61 8.05 -2.75 3.90
CA GLY A 61 6.70 -3.30 4.04
C GLY A 61 5.57 -2.41 3.51
N LYS A 62 5.89 -1.36 2.73
CA LYS A 62 4.93 -0.48 2.05
C LYS A 62 3.76 -1.21 1.37
N SER A 63 4.04 -2.23 0.56
CA SER A 63 3.03 -2.97 -0.20
C SER A 63 2.15 -3.84 0.70
N THR A 64 2.74 -4.44 1.74
CA THR A 64 1.98 -5.17 2.77
C THR A 64 1.06 -4.23 3.54
N THR A 65 1.58 -3.07 3.96
CA THR A 65 0.79 -2.03 4.62
C THR A 65 -0.34 -1.53 3.73
N ALA A 66 -0.06 -1.21 2.46
CA ALA A 66 -1.07 -0.75 1.51
C ALA A 66 -2.21 -1.78 1.36
N ALA A 67 -1.87 -3.06 1.21
CA ALA A 67 -2.85 -4.14 1.06
C ALA A 67 -3.71 -4.34 2.32
N ASN A 68 -3.10 -4.38 3.51
CA ASN A 68 -3.87 -4.53 4.76
C ASN A 68 -4.72 -3.30 5.07
N MET A 69 -4.21 -2.09 4.76
CA MET A 69 -4.98 -0.85 4.86
C MET A 69 -6.20 -0.88 3.94
N ALA A 70 -6.05 -1.35 2.70
CA ALA A 70 -7.16 -1.47 1.76
C ALA A 70 -8.26 -2.41 2.29
N VAL A 71 -7.87 -3.56 2.86
CA VAL A 71 -8.80 -4.50 3.50
C VAL A 71 -9.55 -3.85 4.68
N VAL A 72 -8.86 -3.15 5.60
CA VAL A 72 -9.56 -2.56 6.77
C VAL A 72 -10.44 -1.38 6.39
N PHE A 73 -10.16 -0.66 5.29
CA PHE A 73 -11.11 0.32 4.74
C PHE A 73 -12.32 -0.37 4.11
N ALA A 74 -12.12 -1.45 3.35
CA ALA A 74 -13.22 -2.18 2.72
C ALA A 74 -14.16 -2.81 3.76
N GLN A 75 -13.61 -3.29 4.88
CA GLN A 75 -14.39 -3.81 6.03
C GLN A 75 -15.32 -2.77 6.68
N THR A 76 -15.18 -1.47 6.40
CA THR A 76 -16.15 -0.45 6.85
C THR A 76 -17.31 -0.23 5.87
N GLY A 77 -17.42 -1.05 4.82
CA GLY A 77 -18.40 -0.89 3.75
C GLY A 77 -18.04 0.18 2.70
N LYS A 78 -16.84 0.77 2.78
CA LYS A 78 -16.36 1.71 1.75
C LYS A 78 -15.95 0.93 0.50
N LYS A 79 -16.27 1.44 -0.69
CA LYS A 79 -15.70 0.98 -1.96
C LYS A 79 -14.25 1.45 -2.05
N VAL A 80 -13.31 0.51 -2.00
CA VAL A 80 -11.87 0.76 -1.99
C VAL A 80 -11.23 0.30 -3.29
N LEU A 81 -10.43 1.16 -3.89
CA LEU A 81 -9.52 0.78 -4.97
C LEU A 81 -8.07 0.82 -4.48
N LEU A 82 -7.34 -0.29 -4.56
CA LEU A 82 -5.88 -0.32 -4.38
C LEU A 82 -5.20 -0.38 -5.75
N ILE A 83 -4.34 0.58 -6.01
CA ILE A 83 -3.57 0.70 -7.25
C ILE A 83 -2.10 0.41 -6.98
N ASP A 84 -1.53 -0.54 -7.74
CA ASP A 84 -0.08 -0.79 -7.76
C ASP A 84 0.61 0.22 -8.68
N SER A 85 1.02 1.34 -8.08
CA SER A 85 1.77 2.39 -8.75
C SER A 85 3.29 2.23 -8.63
N ASP A 86 3.78 1.10 -8.08
CA ASP A 86 5.18 0.69 -8.20
C ASP A 86 5.40 0.02 -9.56
N LEU A 87 5.46 0.86 -10.59
CA LEU A 87 5.66 0.45 -11.99
C LEU A 87 7.08 -0.12 -12.25
N ARG A 88 7.93 -0.24 -11.23
CA ARG A 88 9.30 -0.76 -11.33
C ARG A 88 9.41 -2.15 -10.73
N ARG A 89 8.79 -2.38 -9.58
CA ARG A 89 8.79 -3.67 -8.87
C ARG A 89 7.38 -3.96 -8.31
N PRO A 90 6.38 -4.18 -9.17
CA PRO A 90 5.01 -4.36 -8.74
C PRO A 90 4.86 -5.64 -7.91
N THR A 91 4.08 -5.56 -6.84
CA THR A 91 3.89 -6.70 -5.92
C THR A 91 2.45 -7.00 -5.55
N VAL A 92 1.52 -6.07 -5.81
CA VAL A 92 0.11 -6.22 -5.42
C VAL A 92 -0.52 -7.43 -6.11
N HIS A 93 -0.23 -7.64 -7.39
CA HIS A 93 -0.72 -8.78 -8.15
C HIS A 93 -0.30 -10.13 -7.53
N TYR A 94 0.89 -10.23 -6.91
CA TYR A 94 1.29 -11.43 -6.17
C TYR A 94 0.54 -11.59 -4.85
N THR A 95 0.21 -10.49 -4.18
CA THR A 95 -0.51 -10.47 -2.90
C THR A 95 -1.95 -10.95 -3.07
N PHE A 96 -2.62 -10.51 -4.14
CA PHE A 96 -4.02 -10.87 -4.44
C PHE A 96 -4.17 -12.01 -5.46
N SER A 97 -3.07 -12.64 -5.87
CA SER A 97 -3.06 -13.74 -6.86
C SER A 97 -3.76 -13.38 -8.19
N LEU A 98 -3.54 -12.15 -8.67
CA LEU A 98 -4.13 -11.61 -9.89
C LEU A 98 -3.15 -11.66 -11.07
N PRO A 99 -3.65 -11.76 -12.32
CA PRO A 99 -2.82 -11.51 -13.50
C PRO A 99 -2.37 -10.05 -13.55
N ASN A 100 -1.19 -9.80 -14.13
CA ASN A 100 -0.63 -8.45 -14.30
C ASN A 100 -0.42 -8.09 -15.78
N THR A 101 -1.22 -8.66 -16.67
CA THR A 101 -1.18 -8.43 -18.12
C THR A 101 -1.72 -7.05 -18.50
N TYR A 102 -2.70 -6.57 -17.74
CA TYR A 102 -3.36 -5.27 -17.93
C TYR A 102 -3.46 -4.57 -16.58
N GLY A 103 -3.19 -3.27 -16.55
CA GLY A 103 -3.24 -2.48 -15.32
C GLY A 103 -2.98 -1.00 -15.56
N LEU A 104 -2.46 -0.32 -14.54
CA LEU A 104 -2.23 1.12 -14.52
C LEU A 104 -1.51 1.62 -15.78
N THR A 105 -0.44 0.93 -16.20
CA THR A 105 0.35 1.32 -17.37
C THR A 105 -0.48 1.32 -18.65
N ASN A 106 -1.37 0.33 -18.84
CA ASN A 106 -2.23 0.24 -20.01
C ASN A 106 -3.29 1.35 -20.00
N VAL A 107 -3.83 1.70 -18.83
CA VAL A 107 -4.78 2.82 -18.68
C VAL A 107 -4.09 4.15 -19.00
N LEU A 108 -2.91 4.39 -18.42
CA LEU A 108 -2.17 5.65 -18.63
C LEU A 108 -1.68 5.84 -20.07
N THR A 109 -1.44 4.73 -20.78
CA THR A 109 -1.11 4.71 -22.21
C THR A 109 -2.32 4.60 -23.12
N LYS A 110 -3.54 4.65 -22.57
CA LYS A 110 -4.84 4.58 -23.29
C LYS A 110 -5.03 3.33 -24.15
N GLN A 111 -4.40 2.23 -23.76
CA GLN A 111 -4.56 0.93 -24.44
C GLN A 111 -5.87 0.25 -24.07
N ILE A 112 -6.37 0.50 -22.86
CA ILE A 112 -7.63 -0.03 -22.31
C ILE A 112 -8.32 1.06 -21.48
N GLN A 113 -9.62 0.91 -21.24
CA GLN A 113 -10.37 1.78 -20.34
C GLN A 113 -10.08 1.48 -18.87
N PHE A 114 -10.43 2.42 -18.00
CA PHE A 114 -10.20 2.33 -16.56
C PHE A 114 -10.88 1.11 -15.93
N GLU A 115 -12.14 0.85 -16.29
CA GLU A 115 -12.97 -0.23 -15.77
C GLU A 115 -12.42 -1.61 -16.16
N GLU A 116 -11.83 -1.72 -17.35
CA GLU A 116 -11.25 -2.97 -17.86
C GLU A 116 -10.00 -3.41 -17.07
N ALA A 117 -9.30 -2.45 -16.46
CA ALA A 117 -8.11 -2.67 -15.66
C ALA A 117 -8.42 -3.03 -14.19
N ILE A 118 -9.68 -2.92 -13.77
CA ILE A 118 -10.09 -3.19 -12.39
C ILE A 118 -10.45 -4.67 -12.22
N ARG A 119 -10.05 -5.23 -11.08
CA ARG A 119 -10.38 -6.59 -10.67
C ARG A 119 -11.00 -6.58 -9.28
N GLU A 120 -12.14 -7.24 -9.15
CA GLU A 120 -12.72 -7.58 -7.85
C GLU A 120 -11.83 -8.58 -7.10
N THR A 121 -11.92 -8.57 -5.77
CA THR A 121 -11.23 -9.53 -4.91
C THR A 121 -12.23 -10.36 -4.13
N GLU A 122 -11.73 -11.37 -3.41
CA GLU A 122 -12.53 -12.13 -2.44
C GLU A 122 -12.99 -11.27 -1.25
N VAL A 123 -12.41 -10.09 -1.06
CA VAL A 123 -12.80 -9.13 -0.02
C VAL A 123 -13.88 -8.22 -0.57
N GLU A 124 -15.05 -8.26 0.03
CA GLU A 124 -16.18 -7.39 -0.33
C GLU A 124 -15.75 -5.92 -0.31
N ASN A 125 -16.19 -5.15 -1.32
CA ASN A 125 -15.87 -3.73 -1.51
C ASN A 125 -14.39 -3.41 -1.78
N LEU A 126 -13.52 -4.41 -1.96
CA LEU A 126 -12.12 -4.19 -2.33
C LEU A 126 -11.86 -4.56 -3.79
N PHE A 127 -11.34 -3.59 -4.52
CA PHE A 127 -11.00 -3.66 -5.92
C PHE A 127 -9.51 -3.35 -6.11
N ILE A 128 -8.89 -3.99 -7.12
CA ILE A 128 -7.47 -3.86 -7.40
C ILE A 128 -7.26 -3.41 -8.84
N MET A 129 -6.36 -2.45 -9.03
CA MET A 129 -5.71 -2.18 -10.31
C MET A 129 -4.23 -2.53 -10.17
N THR A 130 -3.78 -3.57 -10.86
CA THR A 130 -2.36 -3.93 -10.85
C THR A 130 -1.55 -2.94 -11.70
N SER A 131 -0.22 -3.04 -11.72
CA SER A 131 0.63 -2.10 -12.46
C SER A 131 0.47 -2.21 -13.98
N GLY A 132 0.13 -3.40 -14.46
CA GLY A 132 0.31 -3.82 -15.85
C GLY A 132 1.79 -4.08 -16.17
N PRO A 133 2.13 -4.21 -17.47
CA PRO A 133 3.50 -4.36 -17.93
C PRO A 133 4.39 -3.20 -17.46
N ILE A 134 5.65 -3.47 -17.14
CA ILE A 134 6.62 -2.45 -16.71
C ILE A 134 6.92 -1.53 -17.90
N PRO A 135 6.62 -0.21 -17.82
CA PRO A 135 6.91 0.72 -18.89
C PRO A 135 8.39 1.14 -18.87
N PRO A 136 8.93 1.63 -20.00
CA PRO A 136 10.29 2.16 -20.06
C PRO A 136 10.45 3.50 -19.31
N ASN A 137 9.34 4.22 -19.10
CA ASN A 137 9.30 5.59 -18.60
C ASN A 137 8.26 5.80 -17.47
N PRO A 138 8.42 5.15 -16.29
CA PRO A 138 7.44 5.20 -15.20
C PRO A 138 7.09 6.59 -14.68
N ALA A 139 8.10 7.44 -14.45
CA ALA A 139 7.91 8.74 -13.84
C ALA A 139 7.14 9.70 -14.76
N GLU A 140 7.40 9.68 -16.07
CA GLU A 140 6.65 10.47 -17.03
C GLU A 140 5.18 10.06 -17.09
N LEU A 141 4.90 8.75 -17.02
CA LEU A 141 3.52 8.25 -17.02
C LEU A 141 2.75 8.70 -15.77
N LEU A 142 3.36 8.60 -14.59
CA LEU A 142 2.74 9.04 -13.32
C LEU A 142 2.56 10.57 -13.26
N GLY A 143 3.42 11.33 -13.95
CA GLY A 143 3.33 12.78 -14.06
C GLY A 143 2.33 13.27 -15.12
N ALA A 144 1.86 12.38 -16.01
CA ALA A 144 1.05 12.75 -17.16
C ALA A 144 -0.36 13.23 -16.78
N ALA A 145 -0.99 13.98 -17.69
CA ALA A 145 -2.38 14.41 -17.54
C ALA A 145 -3.38 13.24 -17.45
N THR A 146 -3.05 12.10 -18.05
CA THR A 146 -3.85 10.86 -17.93
C THR A 146 -3.91 10.34 -16.51
N MET A 147 -2.87 10.58 -15.69
CA MET A 147 -2.93 10.24 -14.27
C MET A 147 -3.98 11.09 -13.54
N ASN A 148 -4.06 12.39 -13.83
CA ASN A 148 -5.09 13.25 -13.24
C ASN A 148 -6.50 12.78 -13.64
N GLN A 149 -6.70 12.39 -14.90
CA GLN A 149 -7.98 11.82 -15.37
C GLN A 149 -8.33 10.53 -14.64
N LEU A 150 -7.32 9.69 -14.34
CA LEU A 150 -7.51 8.48 -13.56
C LEU A 150 -7.95 8.79 -12.12
N PHE A 151 -7.40 9.81 -11.46
CA PHE A 151 -7.86 10.24 -10.14
C PHE A 151 -9.33 10.65 -10.17
N GLU A 152 -9.75 11.50 -11.11
CA GLU A 152 -11.14 11.94 -11.25
C GLU A 152 -12.10 10.76 -11.51
N THR A 153 -11.69 9.83 -12.38
CA THR A 153 -12.49 8.63 -12.68
C THR A 153 -12.56 7.70 -11.48
N ALA A 154 -11.47 7.51 -10.75
CA ALA A 154 -11.48 6.70 -9.54
C ALA A 154 -12.38 7.32 -8.45
N TYR A 155 -12.37 8.65 -8.32
CA TYR A 155 -13.23 9.38 -7.40
C TYR A 155 -14.72 9.35 -7.77
N SER A 156 -15.11 9.02 -9.00
CA SER A 156 -16.53 8.81 -9.30
C SER A 156 -17.02 7.40 -8.95
N HIS A 157 -16.12 6.43 -8.76
CA HIS A 157 -16.46 5.02 -8.55
C HIS A 157 -16.16 4.51 -7.13
N PHE A 158 -15.19 5.12 -6.44
CA PHE A 158 -14.66 4.65 -5.17
C PHE A 158 -14.71 5.73 -4.09
N ASP A 159 -14.94 5.28 -2.86
CA ASP A 159 -14.93 6.16 -1.69
C ASP A 159 -13.50 6.56 -1.31
N ILE A 160 -12.56 5.63 -1.47
CA ILE A 160 -11.13 5.86 -1.22
C ILE A 160 -10.24 5.05 -2.18
N VAL A 161 -9.15 5.68 -2.62
CA VAL A 161 -8.15 5.10 -3.52
C VAL A 161 -6.80 5.04 -2.80
N LEU A 162 -6.21 3.85 -2.69
CA LEU A 162 -4.89 3.64 -2.08
C LEU A 162 -3.86 3.40 -3.18
N PHE A 163 -2.68 4.01 -3.04
CA PHE A 163 -1.57 3.87 -3.97
C PHE A 163 -0.38 3.20 -3.29
N ASP A 164 0.00 1.99 -3.72
CA ASP A 164 1.30 1.41 -3.38
C ASP A 164 2.36 2.00 -4.32
N THR A 165 3.42 2.57 -3.76
CA THR A 165 4.44 3.33 -4.52
C THR A 165 5.83 2.78 -4.25
N PRO A 166 6.85 3.07 -5.09
CA PRO A 166 8.22 2.71 -4.77
C PRO A 166 8.77 3.57 -3.60
N PRO A 167 9.94 3.21 -3.03
CA PRO A 167 10.55 3.99 -1.95
C PRO A 167 10.98 5.38 -2.42
N VAL A 168 10.73 6.40 -1.60
CA VAL A 168 10.97 7.82 -1.92
C VAL A 168 12.44 8.11 -2.22
N LEU A 169 13.38 7.49 -1.51
CA LEU A 169 14.81 7.73 -1.72
C LEU A 169 15.37 7.03 -2.96
N ALA A 170 14.63 6.07 -3.53
CA ALA A 170 15.11 5.29 -4.66
C ALA A 170 14.81 5.99 -5.99
N VAL A 171 13.61 6.57 -6.13
CA VAL A 171 13.09 7.13 -7.39
C VAL A 171 12.06 8.24 -7.13
N THR A 172 11.84 9.10 -8.10
CA THR A 172 10.96 10.28 -7.99
C THR A 172 9.46 9.96 -8.10
N ASP A 173 9.11 8.74 -8.53
CA ASP A 173 7.75 8.27 -8.77
C ASP A 173 6.81 8.57 -7.58
N ALA A 174 7.25 8.30 -6.34
CA ALA A 174 6.47 8.55 -5.14
C ALA A 174 6.28 10.06 -4.85
N GLN A 175 7.28 10.90 -5.16
CA GLN A 175 7.17 12.35 -4.99
C GLN A 175 6.13 12.96 -5.94
N ILE A 176 6.07 12.45 -7.18
CA ILE A 176 5.08 12.88 -8.17
C ILE A 176 3.65 12.57 -7.71
N LEU A 177 3.44 11.38 -7.15
CA LEU A 177 2.14 10.96 -6.62
C LEU A 177 1.78 11.64 -5.29
N ALA A 178 2.78 11.95 -4.46
CA ALA A 178 2.56 12.60 -3.17
C ALA A 178 1.82 13.93 -3.29
N ASN A 179 2.15 14.73 -4.32
CA ASN A 179 1.50 16.00 -4.62
C ASN A 179 0.01 15.84 -5.02
N LYS A 180 -0.33 14.70 -5.63
CA LYS A 180 -1.67 14.42 -6.17
C LYS A 180 -2.61 13.77 -5.14
N CYS A 181 -2.06 13.11 -4.12
CA CYS A 181 -2.82 12.40 -3.11
C CYS A 181 -3.21 13.31 -1.93
N ASP A 182 -4.40 13.08 -1.35
CA ASP A 182 -4.89 13.83 -0.19
C ASP A 182 -4.08 13.54 1.08
N GLY A 183 -3.36 12.41 1.12
CA GLY A 183 -2.49 12.04 2.23
C GLY A 183 -1.45 11.00 1.87
N THR A 184 -0.35 10.99 2.63
CA THR A 184 0.77 10.05 2.50
C THR A 184 1.09 9.40 3.84
N LEU A 185 1.30 8.08 3.84
CA LEU A 185 1.91 7.33 4.93
C LEU A 185 3.33 6.93 4.56
N LEU A 186 4.28 7.21 5.46
CA LEU A 186 5.66 6.76 5.34
C LEU A 186 5.88 5.52 6.21
N VAL A 187 6.08 4.37 5.58
CA VAL A 187 6.39 3.11 6.27
C VAL A 187 7.88 3.03 6.58
N ILE A 188 8.20 2.67 7.82
CA ILE A 188 9.57 2.63 8.34
C ILE A 188 9.82 1.24 8.96
N TYR A 189 10.97 0.63 8.68
CA TYR A 189 11.34 -0.64 9.30
C TYR A 189 11.95 -0.39 10.69
N SER A 190 11.27 -0.88 11.74
CA SER A 190 11.71 -0.76 13.13
C SER A 190 13.06 -1.42 13.38
N GLY A 191 13.99 -0.66 13.96
CA GLY A 191 15.32 -1.17 14.31
C GLY A 191 16.28 -1.38 13.12
N LYS A 192 15.87 -1.05 11.89
CA LYS A 192 16.71 -1.18 10.68
C LYS A 192 16.86 0.12 9.91
N THR A 193 15.77 0.85 9.70
CA THR A 193 15.83 2.13 8.98
C THR A 193 16.47 3.18 9.88
N ILE A 194 17.49 3.87 9.37
CA ILE A 194 18.18 4.93 10.12
C ILE A 194 17.43 6.26 10.02
N ILE A 195 17.52 7.09 11.06
CA ILE A 195 16.75 8.34 11.19
C ILE A 195 17.04 9.29 10.03
N GLU A 196 18.29 9.36 9.55
CA GLU A 196 18.70 10.22 8.45
C GLU A 196 17.95 9.90 7.16
N GLN A 197 17.70 8.61 6.88
CA GLN A 197 16.92 8.18 5.71
C GLN A 197 15.45 8.59 5.84
N VAL A 198 14.88 8.46 7.04
CA VAL A 198 13.50 8.87 7.31
C VAL A 198 13.35 10.38 7.16
N THR A 199 14.27 11.15 7.76
CA THR A 199 14.30 12.62 7.65
C THR A 199 14.43 13.04 6.19
N LYS A 200 15.32 12.39 5.42
CA LYS A 200 15.47 12.73 4.01
C LYS A 200 14.24 12.40 3.18
N ALA A 201 13.58 11.26 3.45
CA ALA A 201 12.35 10.88 2.77
C ALA A 201 11.23 11.88 3.07
N LYS A 202 11.11 12.32 4.33
CA LYS A 202 10.18 13.38 4.74
C LYS A 202 10.45 14.68 3.97
N GLU A 203 11.69 15.16 3.96
CA GLU A 203 12.07 16.38 3.22
C GLU A 203 11.68 16.31 1.73
N LEU A 204 11.90 15.17 1.10
CA LEU A 204 11.57 14.97 -0.32
C LEU A 204 10.06 14.95 -0.60
N LEU A 205 9.26 14.42 0.33
CA LEU A 205 7.80 14.45 0.25
C LEU A 205 7.27 15.87 0.48
N GLU A 206 7.81 16.59 1.46
CA GLU A 206 7.44 17.99 1.75
C GLU A 206 7.83 18.93 0.60
N ALA A 207 9.03 18.76 0.03
CA ALA A 207 9.48 19.52 -1.14
C ALA A 207 8.61 19.28 -2.37
N ALA A 208 8.02 18.08 -2.49
CA ALA A 208 7.04 17.76 -3.52
C ALA A 208 5.62 18.25 -3.19
N GLN A 209 5.44 18.98 -2.08
CA GLN A 209 4.14 19.43 -1.56
C GLN A 209 3.18 18.29 -1.24
N GLY A 210 3.71 17.11 -0.90
CA GLY A 210 2.91 15.98 -0.44
C GLY A 210 2.44 16.17 1.00
N LYS A 211 1.20 15.76 1.30
CA LYS A 211 0.64 15.83 2.65
C LYS A 211 1.00 14.57 3.46
N LEU A 212 2.10 14.62 4.21
CA LEU A 212 2.49 13.52 5.11
C LEU A 212 1.57 13.48 6.34
N LEU A 213 0.72 12.45 6.44
CA LEU A 213 -0.19 12.27 7.58
C LEU A 213 0.53 11.70 8.80
N GLY A 214 1.60 10.94 8.58
CA GLY A 214 2.36 10.31 9.64
C GLY A 214 3.19 9.13 9.14
N THR A 215 3.66 8.33 10.09
CA THR A 215 4.51 7.18 9.83
C THR A 215 3.88 5.89 10.34
N VAL A 216 4.23 4.77 9.69
CA VAL A 216 3.88 3.42 10.16
C VAL A 216 5.18 2.69 10.48
N LEU A 217 5.42 2.43 11.77
CA LEU A 217 6.57 1.65 12.21
C LEU A 217 6.27 0.16 12.05
N ASN A 218 6.79 -0.43 10.99
CA ASN A 218 6.61 -1.84 10.66
C ASN A 218 7.73 -2.71 11.26
N HIS A 219 7.53 -4.02 11.37
CA HIS A 219 8.49 -4.97 11.96
C HIS A 219 8.89 -4.66 13.42
N LYS A 220 8.04 -3.95 14.18
CA LYS A 220 8.29 -3.72 15.61
C LYS A 220 8.25 -5.05 16.36
N GLU A 221 9.33 -5.36 17.08
CA GLU A 221 9.34 -6.48 18.03
C GLU A 221 8.40 -6.18 19.21
N ILE A 222 7.47 -7.09 19.47
CA ILE A 222 6.57 -7.00 20.61
C ILE A 222 7.31 -7.59 21.82
N LYS A 223 7.71 -6.74 22.78
CA LYS A 223 8.32 -7.18 24.05
C LYS A 223 7.23 -7.54 25.08
N GLY A 224 7.60 -8.31 26.10
CA GLY A 224 6.66 -8.96 27.04
C GLY A 224 5.54 -8.08 27.61
N ASN A 225 5.82 -6.84 28.03
CA ASN A 225 4.77 -5.94 28.54
C ASN A 225 3.83 -5.40 27.45
N ASP A 226 4.35 -5.13 26.24
CA ASP A 226 3.53 -4.73 25.09
C ASP A 226 2.59 -5.88 24.68
N TYR A 227 3.06 -7.13 24.79
CA TYR A 227 2.28 -8.32 24.44
C TYR A 227 1.02 -8.48 25.31
N TYR A 228 1.14 -8.28 26.63
CA TYR A 228 -0.01 -8.32 27.55
C TYR A 228 -1.02 -7.20 27.27
N TYR A 229 -0.54 -5.98 27.02
CA TYR A 229 -1.40 -4.85 26.65
C TYR A 229 -2.18 -5.15 25.36
N TYR A 230 -1.49 -5.68 24.35
CA TYR A 230 -2.09 -6.01 23.08
C TYR A 230 -3.03 -7.23 23.09
N GLN A 231 -2.77 -8.24 23.93
CA GLN A 231 -3.70 -9.35 24.14
C GLN A 231 -4.96 -8.92 24.90
N TYR A 232 -4.81 -8.07 25.91
CA TYR A 232 -5.93 -7.63 26.74
C TYR A 232 -6.96 -6.81 25.94
N TYR A 233 -6.50 -6.01 24.97
CA TYR A 233 -7.39 -5.23 24.10
C TYR A 233 -7.72 -5.89 22.74
N GLY A 234 -6.88 -6.80 22.24
CA GLY A 234 -7.12 -7.54 20.99
C GLY A 234 -7.95 -8.82 21.13
N GLY A 235 -8.25 -9.25 22.37
CA GLY A 235 -8.89 -10.54 22.66
C GLY A 235 -10.43 -10.55 22.73
N LYS A 236 -11.16 -9.71 21.97
CA LYS A 236 -12.64 -9.78 21.88
C LYS A 236 -13.11 -10.21 20.49
#